data_AF-A0A6L5YE28-F1
#
_entry.id   AF-A0A6L5YE28-F1
#
_cell.length_a   1.000
_cell.length_b   1.000
_cell.length_c   1.000
_cell.angle_alpha   90.00
_cell.angle_beta   90.00
_cell.angle_gamma   90.00
#
_symmetry.space_group_name_H-M   'P 1'
#
loop_
_entity.id
_entity.type
_entity.pdbx_description
1 polymer ?
#
loop_
_entity_poly.entity_id
_entity_poly.type
_entity_poly.pdbx_seq_one_letter_code
_entity_poly.pdbx_strand_id
1 'polypeptide(L)'
;MAAIFGVCGALLCGIDMKDVMNYYVLPIMGGGNGAGAIPLSQMWETTTGGSKGAYYSVAFAILNIANNFAILGAVALNSLGERFPSLSGNGELLRNASKYELPKDKAAKPEISQYHMGGGLLLTCCIFAAGRIFSKSILPSIGKVSIHMYAYMVVFSAVLNIANVIPQEVKLGAKRPVCRSIRSRICPSAPRWRRAPCPT
;
A
#
# COMPACT_ATOMS: atom_id res chain seq x y z
N MET A 1 0.83 -4.47 -16.80
CA MET A 1 1.18 -5.85 -17.21
C MET A 1 0.35 -6.91 -16.48
N ALA A 2 0.25 -6.90 -15.14
CA ALA A 2 -0.56 -7.88 -14.41
C ALA A 2 -2.02 -8.01 -14.91
N ALA A 3 -2.71 -6.89 -15.15
CA ALA A 3 -4.06 -6.89 -15.70
C ALA A 3 -4.15 -7.52 -17.10
N ILE A 4 -3.16 -7.29 -17.96
CA ILE A 4 -3.14 -7.84 -19.33
C ILE A 4 -2.97 -9.36 -19.27
N PHE A 5 -1.99 -9.85 -18.50
CA PHE A 5 -1.79 -11.29 -18.32
C PHE A 5 -2.97 -11.97 -17.64
N GLY A 6 -3.61 -11.31 -16.67
CA GLY A 6 -4.84 -11.81 -16.04
C GLY A 6 -5.98 -11.95 -17.03
N VAL A 7 -6.20 -10.94 -17.88
CA VAL A 7 -7.25 -10.96 -18.92
C VAL A 7 -6.94 -12.02 -19.98
N CYS A 8 -5.70 -12.15 -20.42
CA CYS A 8 -5.31 -13.23 -21.35
C CYS A 8 -5.56 -14.62 -20.74
N GLY A 9 -5.23 -14.82 -19.46
CA GLY A 9 -5.55 -16.06 -18.75
C GLY A 9 -7.06 -16.31 -18.65
N ALA A 10 -7.85 -15.26 -18.41
CA ALA A 10 -9.31 -15.34 -18.37
C ALA A 10 -9.89 -15.82 -19.72
N LEU A 11 -9.40 -15.25 -20.83
CA LEU A 11 -9.81 -15.62 -22.18
C LEU A 11 -9.47 -17.09 -22.52
N LEU A 12 -8.30 -17.57 -22.08
CA LEU A 12 -7.89 -18.96 -22.30
C LEU A 12 -8.70 -19.96 -21.47
N CYS A 13 -9.08 -19.60 -20.25
CA CYS A 13 -9.86 -20.46 -19.35
C CYS A 13 -11.38 -20.31 -19.52
N GLY A 14 -11.85 -19.40 -20.39
CA GLY A 14 -13.27 -19.13 -20.58
C GLY A 14 -13.96 -18.49 -19.37
N ILE A 15 -13.22 -17.72 -18.57
CA ILE A 15 -13.74 -17.05 -17.37
C ILE A 15 -14.05 -15.59 -17.68
N ASP A 16 -15.11 -15.05 -17.07
CA ASP A 16 -15.49 -13.65 -17.21
C ASP A 16 -14.35 -12.69 -16.81
N MET A 17 -14.06 -11.74 -17.71
CA MET A 17 -13.01 -10.74 -17.51
C MET A 17 -13.22 -9.91 -16.23
N LYS A 18 -14.49 -9.63 -15.90
CA LYS A 18 -14.86 -8.85 -14.71
C LYS A 18 -14.53 -9.61 -13.42
N ASP A 19 -14.78 -10.91 -13.39
CA ASP A 19 -14.51 -11.75 -12.22
C ASP A 19 -13.01 -11.93 -12.02
N VAL A 20 -12.25 -12.10 -13.10
CA VAL A 20 -10.78 -12.15 -13.01
C VAL A 20 -10.20 -10.83 -12.50
N MET A 21 -10.72 -9.70 -12.96
CA MET A 21 -10.27 -8.40 -12.47
C MET A 21 -10.56 -8.22 -10.98
N ASN A 22 -11.79 -8.54 -10.56
CA ASN A 22 -12.26 -8.29 -9.20
C ASN A 22 -11.68 -9.29 -8.19
N TYR A 23 -11.74 -10.59 -8.47
CA TYR A 23 -11.33 -11.61 -7.51
C TYR A 23 -9.83 -11.95 -7.52
N TYR A 24 -9.12 -11.66 -8.63
CA TYR A 24 -7.71 -12.04 -8.77
C TYR A 24 -6.80 -10.82 -8.88
N VAL A 25 -6.96 -9.99 -9.91
CA VAL A 25 -6.00 -8.92 -10.20
C VAL A 25 -5.99 -7.85 -9.09
N LEU A 26 -7.16 -7.37 -8.68
CA LEU A 26 -7.26 -6.31 -7.66
C LEU A 26 -6.72 -6.75 -6.29
N PRO A 27 -7.04 -7.94 -5.74
CA PRO A 27 -6.47 -8.38 -4.48
C PRO A 27 -4.97 -8.65 -4.54
N ILE A 28 -4.45 -9.24 -5.62
CA ILE A 28 -3.03 -9.59 -5.76
C ILE A 28 -2.17 -8.32 -5.87
N MET A 29 -2.65 -7.29 -6.58
CA MET A 29 -1.94 -6.00 -6.73
C MET A 29 -2.23 -5.01 -5.60
N GLY A 30 -3.16 -5.33 -4.70
CA GLY A 30 -3.50 -4.50 -3.55
C GLY A 30 -2.38 -4.46 -2.52
N GLY A 31 -2.56 -3.62 -1.49
CA GLY A 31 -1.61 -3.46 -0.36
C GLY A 31 -1.56 -4.64 0.61
N GLY A 32 -1.71 -5.87 0.13
CA GLY A 32 -1.81 -7.07 0.96
C GLY A 32 -3.11 -7.13 1.76
N ASN A 33 -3.12 -7.93 2.83
CA ASN A 33 -4.34 -8.17 3.60
C ASN A 33 -4.88 -6.89 4.28
N GLY A 34 -4.06 -6.28 5.15
CA GLY A 34 -4.49 -5.19 6.03
C GLY A 34 -4.84 -3.88 5.31
N ALA A 35 -4.12 -3.55 4.23
CA ALA A 35 -4.33 -2.31 3.49
C ALA A 35 -5.10 -2.50 2.17
N GLY A 36 -5.23 -3.73 1.67
CA GLY A 36 -5.88 -4.04 0.39
C GLY A 36 -7.16 -4.85 0.55
N ALA A 37 -7.05 -6.11 0.98
CA ALA A 37 -8.16 -7.06 0.97
C ALA A 37 -9.36 -6.60 1.82
N ILE A 38 -9.11 -6.01 2.99
CA ILE A 38 -10.17 -5.49 3.88
C ILE A 38 -10.95 -4.33 3.23
N PRO A 39 -10.32 -3.20 2.82
CA PRO A 39 -11.06 -2.12 2.17
C PRO A 39 -11.68 -2.55 0.84
N LEU A 40 -11.03 -3.42 0.05
CA LEU A 40 -11.61 -3.98 -1.18
C LEU A 40 -12.90 -4.75 -0.91
N SER A 41 -12.94 -5.59 0.12
CA SER A 41 -14.15 -6.33 0.49
C SER A 41 -15.31 -5.41 0.91
N GLN A 42 -15.00 -4.28 1.54
CA GLN A 42 -16.00 -3.26 1.91
C GLN A 42 -16.51 -2.49 0.69
N MET A 43 -15.62 -2.25 -0.28
CA MET A 43 -16.00 -1.66 -1.55
C MET A 43 -16.90 -2.59 -2.37
N TRP A 44 -16.60 -3.89 -2.36
CA TRP A 44 -17.44 -4.89 -3.00
C TRP A 44 -18.85 -4.94 -2.41
N GLU A 45 -18.97 -4.96 -1.08
CA GLU A 45 -20.25 -4.98 -0.39
C GLU A 45 -21.10 -3.75 -0.70
N THR A 46 -20.49 -2.56 -0.71
CA THR A 46 -21.23 -1.31 -0.91
C THR A 46 -21.54 -1.05 -2.40
N THR A 47 -20.75 -1.57 -3.34
CA THR A 47 -21.00 -1.41 -4.79
C THR A 47 -21.93 -2.48 -5.36
N THR A 48 -21.68 -3.75 -5.01
CA THR A 48 -22.35 -4.91 -5.60
C THR A 48 -23.48 -5.46 -4.70
N GLY A 49 -23.51 -5.08 -3.42
CA GLY A 49 -24.49 -5.59 -2.44
C GLY A 49 -24.21 -7.01 -1.95
N GLY A 50 -23.09 -7.62 -2.38
CA GLY A 50 -22.70 -8.98 -1.99
C GLY A 50 -22.07 -9.04 -0.58
N SER A 51 -22.01 -10.24 -0.01
CA SER A 51 -21.41 -10.45 1.32
C SER A 51 -19.91 -10.13 1.31
N LYS A 52 -19.51 -9.18 2.18
CA LYS A 52 -18.11 -8.82 2.44
C LYS A 52 -17.26 -10.04 2.80
N GLY A 53 -17.77 -10.92 3.65
CA GLY A 53 -17.04 -12.08 4.17
C GLY A 53 -16.73 -13.11 3.09
N ALA A 54 -17.69 -13.37 2.21
CA ALA A 54 -17.51 -14.30 1.09
C ALA A 54 -16.43 -13.80 0.11
N TYR A 55 -16.50 -12.52 -0.26
CA TYR A 55 -15.49 -11.90 -1.12
C TYR A 55 -14.10 -11.90 -0.47
N TYR A 56 -14.01 -11.51 0.81
CA TYR A 56 -12.74 -11.46 1.55
C TYR A 56 -12.09 -12.85 1.63
N SER A 57 -12.86 -13.90 1.91
CA SER A 57 -12.34 -15.27 2.04
C SER A 57 -11.67 -15.74 0.74
N VAL A 58 -12.35 -15.55 -0.40
CA VAL A 58 -11.83 -15.91 -1.72
C VAL A 58 -10.60 -15.06 -2.07
N ALA A 59 -10.69 -13.75 -1.90
CA ALA A 59 -9.59 -12.83 -2.18
C ALA A 59 -8.34 -13.12 -1.32
N PHE A 60 -8.53 -13.45 -0.04
CA PHE A 60 -7.44 -13.78 0.89
C PHE A 60 -6.75 -15.10 0.52
N ALA A 61 -7.52 -16.12 0.12
CA ALA A 61 -6.96 -17.39 -0.34
C ALA A 61 -6.09 -17.20 -1.59
N ILE A 62 -6.60 -16.47 -2.59
CA ILE A 62 -5.88 -16.16 -3.82
C ILE A 62 -4.61 -15.33 -3.53
N LEU A 63 -4.73 -14.31 -2.68
CA LEU A 63 -3.61 -13.46 -2.27
C LEU A 63 -2.44 -14.27 -1.68
N ASN A 64 -2.72 -15.23 -0.80
CA ASN A 64 -1.66 -16.03 -0.17
C ASN A 64 -0.94 -16.94 -1.18
N ILE A 65 -1.69 -17.53 -2.12
CA ILE A 65 -1.10 -18.33 -3.20
C ILE A 65 -0.21 -17.44 -4.07
N ALA A 66 -0.71 -16.29 -4.49
CA ALA A 66 0.05 -15.34 -5.30
C ALA A 66 1.30 -14.80 -4.57
N ASN A 67 1.21 -14.57 -3.25
CA ASN A 67 2.34 -14.14 -2.44
C ASN A 67 3.46 -15.20 -2.40
N ASN A 68 3.12 -16.49 -2.34
CA ASN A 68 4.12 -17.56 -2.41
C ASN A 68 4.82 -17.57 -3.77
N PHE A 69 4.07 -17.43 -4.87
CA PHE A 69 4.66 -17.30 -6.21
C PHE A 69 5.51 -16.03 -6.35
N ALA A 70 5.12 -14.92 -5.71
CA ALA A 70 5.91 -13.70 -5.72
C ALA A 70 7.26 -13.89 -5.00
N ILE A 71 7.29 -14.61 -3.87
CA ILE A 71 8.54 -14.95 -3.17
C ILE A 71 9.43 -15.84 -4.04
N LEU A 72 8.86 -16.89 -4.64
CA LEU A 72 9.62 -17.78 -5.55
C LEU A 72 10.15 -17.01 -6.76
N GLY A 73 9.33 -16.13 -7.34
CA GLY A 73 9.72 -15.24 -8.43
C GLY A 73 10.85 -14.29 -8.03
N ALA A 74 10.79 -13.71 -6.83
CA ALA A 74 11.83 -12.83 -6.32
C ALA A 74 13.18 -13.57 -6.16
N VAL A 75 13.17 -14.79 -5.64
CA VAL A 75 14.38 -15.63 -5.53
C VAL A 75 14.92 -16.01 -6.90
N ALA A 76 14.04 -16.41 -7.83
CA ALA A 76 14.43 -16.75 -9.19
C ALA A 76 15.04 -15.54 -9.92
N LEU A 77 14.44 -14.36 -9.75
CA LEU A 77 14.95 -13.12 -10.35
C LEU A 77 16.27 -12.68 -9.73
N ASN A 78 16.45 -12.85 -8.41
CA ASN A 78 17.72 -12.61 -7.73
C ASN A 78 18.82 -13.51 -8.29
N SER A 79 18.53 -14.82 -8.41
CA SER A 79 19.50 -15.77 -8.98
C SER A 79 19.81 -15.48 -10.45
N LEU A 80 18.82 -15.02 -11.23
CA LEU A 80 19.03 -14.60 -12.61
C LEU A 80 19.90 -13.34 -12.70
N GLY A 81 19.69 -12.37 -11.79
CA GLY A 81 20.50 -11.14 -11.71
C GLY A 81 21.96 -11.41 -11.33
N GLU A 82 22.22 -12.42 -10.49
CA GLU A 82 23.59 -12.85 -10.17
C GLU A 82 24.30 -13.46 -11.39
N ARG A 83 23.56 -14.18 -12.25
CA ARG A 83 24.12 -14.77 -13.49
C ARG A 83 24.29 -13.74 -14.60
N PHE A 84 23.38 -12.77 -14.69
CA PHE A 84 23.39 -11.70 -15.69
C PHE A 84 23.50 -10.33 -15.01
N PRO A 85 24.72 -9.88 -14.67
CA PRO A 85 24.94 -8.65 -13.91
C PRO A 85 24.48 -7.38 -14.67
N SER A 86 24.25 -7.46 -15.98
CA SER A 86 23.65 -6.35 -16.77
C SER A 86 22.18 -6.08 -16.44
N LEU A 87 21.48 -7.07 -15.87
CA LEU A 87 20.07 -6.97 -15.45
C LEU A 87 19.92 -6.70 -13.95
N SER A 88 21.01 -6.77 -13.18
CA SER A 88 21.01 -6.57 -11.73
C SER A 88 21.46 -5.16 -11.35
N GLY A 89 20.75 -4.55 -10.41
CA GLY A 89 21.18 -3.34 -9.70
C GLY A 89 21.90 -3.64 -8.37
N ASN A 90 22.17 -4.92 -8.05
CA ASN A 90 22.81 -5.37 -6.81
C ASN A 90 22.20 -4.75 -5.54
N GLY A 91 20.86 -4.66 -5.49
CA GLY A 91 20.13 -4.08 -4.36
C GLY A 91 19.79 -2.60 -4.49
N GLU A 92 20.29 -1.91 -5.52
CA GLU A 92 19.90 -0.53 -5.84
C GLU A 92 18.90 -0.50 -7.00
N LEU A 93 17.76 0.17 -6.80
CA LEU A 93 16.77 0.40 -7.86
C LEU A 93 17.18 1.54 -8.79
N LEU A 94 17.88 2.55 -8.26
CA LEU A 94 18.39 3.68 -9.04
C LEU A 94 19.76 3.34 -9.61
N ARG A 95 19.89 3.42 -10.94
CA ARG A 95 21.18 3.31 -11.60
C ARG A 95 22.00 4.57 -11.31
N ASN A 96 23.12 4.42 -10.60
CA ASN A 96 23.95 5.53 -10.10
C ASN A 96 23.24 6.39 -9.04
N ALA A 97 22.80 5.78 -7.92
CA ALA A 97 22.18 6.49 -6.80
C ALA A 97 22.99 7.71 -6.33
N SER A 98 24.33 7.66 -6.43
CA SER A 98 25.25 8.76 -6.12
C SER A 98 25.04 10.03 -6.95
N LYS A 99 24.49 9.93 -8.17
CA LYS A 99 24.21 11.09 -9.04
C LYS A 99 22.85 11.74 -8.77
N TYR A 100 21.96 11.01 -8.09
CA TYR A 100 20.61 11.43 -7.73
C TYR A 100 20.43 11.52 -6.22
N GLU A 101 21.53 11.65 -5.47
CA GLU A 101 21.45 12.13 -4.10
C GLU A 101 20.89 13.55 -4.14
N LEU A 102 19.55 13.64 -4.11
CA LEU A 102 18.84 14.78 -3.57
C LEU A 102 19.58 15.12 -2.28
N PRO A 103 19.97 16.39 -2.04
CA PRO A 103 20.61 16.75 -0.79
C PRO A 103 19.71 16.19 0.30
N LYS A 104 20.19 15.15 1.01
CA LYS A 104 19.45 14.53 2.10
C LYS A 104 18.97 15.70 2.92
N ASP A 105 17.65 15.88 3.02
CA ASP A 105 17.07 16.93 3.83
C ASP A 105 17.80 16.86 5.16
N LYS A 106 18.72 17.80 5.38
CA LYS A 106 19.48 17.95 6.61
C LYS A 106 18.56 18.57 7.68
N ALA A 107 17.25 18.41 7.53
CA ALA A 107 16.31 18.54 8.62
C ALA A 107 16.69 17.44 9.62
N ALA A 108 17.39 17.85 10.68
CA ALA A 108 17.64 17.02 11.85
C ALA A 108 16.35 16.26 12.15
N LYS A 109 16.39 14.91 12.14
CA LYS A 109 15.21 14.09 12.42
C LYS A 109 14.57 14.63 13.69
N PRO A 110 13.42 15.32 13.62
CA PRO A 110 12.86 15.97 14.80
C PRO A 110 12.60 14.88 15.82
N GLU A 111 12.89 15.16 17.09
CA GLU A 111 12.56 14.20 18.15
C GLU A 111 11.05 13.99 18.14
N ILE A 112 10.64 12.80 17.72
CA ILE A 112 9.22 12.45 17.62
C ILE A 112 8.72 12.19 19.04
N SER A 113 8.20 13.25 19.66
CA SER A 113 7.45 13.18 20.91
C SER A 113 6.10 12.47 20.72
N GLN A 114 5.52 11.98 21.83
CA GLN A 114 4.21 11.32 21.85
C GLN A 114 3.10 12.23 21.32
N TYR A 115 3.24 13.55 21.50
CA TYR A 115 2.31 14.54 20.97
C TYR A 115 2.26 14.53 19.42
N HIS A 116 3.38 14.35 18.74
CA HIS A 116 3.40 14.27 17.27
C HIS A 116 2.79 12.97 16.74
N MET A 117 2.91 11.87 17.48
CA MET A 117 2.22 10.61 17.16
C MET A 117 0.70 10.75 17.38
N GLY A 118 0.28 11.40 18.47
CA GLY A 118 -1.12 11.72 18.73
C GLY A 118 -1.71 12.64 17.65
N GLY A 119 -0.97 13.68 17.26
CA GLY A 119 -1.34 14.56 16.15
C GLY A 119 -1.49 13.82 14.82
N GLY A 120 -0.61 12.87 14.52
CA GLY A 120 -0.71 12.03 13.31
C GLY A 120 -1.94 11.11 13.31
N LEU A 121 -2.28 10.55 14.48
CA LEU A 121 -3.50 9.75 14.64
C LEU A 121 -4.76 10.60 14.45
N LEU A 122 -4.83 11.75 15.12
CA LEU A 122 -5.94 12.70 15.01
C LEU A 122 -6.12 13.17 13.56
N LEU A 123 -5.03 13.53 12.88
CA LEU A 123 -5.05 13.92 11.49
C LEU A 123 -5.64 12.81 10.60
N THR A 124 -5.23 11.55 10.82
CA THR A 124 -5.77 10.41 10.07
C THR A 124 -7.27 10.25 10.32
N CYS A 125 -7.73 10.41 11.55
CA CYS A 125 -9.15 10.39 11.89
C CYS A 125 -9.93 11.54 11.22
N CYS A 126 -9.37 12.75 11.19
CA CYS A 126 -9.98 13.90 10.51
C CYS A 126 -10.10 13.67 9.00
N ILE A 127 -9.06 13.15 8.34
CA ILE A 127 -9.09 12.82 6.91
C ILE A 127 -10.13 11.72 6.64
N PHE A 128 -10.22 10.71 7.50
CA PHE A 128 -11.25 9.67 7.38
C PHE A 128 -12.67 10.22 7.55
N ALA A 129 -12.90 11.08 8.55
CA ALA A 129 -14.19 11.72 8.77
C ALA A 129 -14.58 12.61 7.58
N ALA A 130 -13.63 13.41 7.07
CA ALA A 130 -13.83 14.21 5.86
C ALA A 130 -14.15 13.32 4.64
N GLY A 131 -13.38 12.24 4.42
CA GLY A 131 -13.64 11.29 3.34
C GLY A 131 -15.03 10.65 3.41
N ARG A 132 -15.53 10.36 4.62
CA ARG A 132 -16.87 9.82 4.83
C ARG A 132 -17.96 10.84 4.54
N ILE A 133 -17.77 12.11 4.94
CA ILE A 133 -18.74 13.19 4.67
C ILE A 133 -18.80 13.48 3.17
N PHE A 134 -17.66 13.56 2.49
CA PHE A 134 -17.63 13.80 1.04
C PHE A 134 -18.25 12.65 0.23
N SER A 135 -17.99 11.41 0.64
CA SER A 135 -18.57 10.21 0.02
C SER A 135 -20.10 10.13 0.18
N LYS A 136 -20.68 10.68 1.26
CA LYS A 136 -22.14 10.67 1.49
C LYS A 136 -22.87 11.93 1.04
N SER A 137 -22.31 13.12 1.27
CA SER A 137 -23.08 14.36 1.25
C SER A 137 -22.78 15.28 0.06
N ILE A 138 -21.58 15.19 -0.55
CA ILE A 138 -21.13 16.19 -1.53
C ILE A 138 -21.02 15.60 -2.93
N LEU A 139 -20.33 14.46 -3.11
CA LEU A 139 -20.13 13.81 -4.42
C LEU A 139 -20.18 12.27 -4.29
N PRO A 140 -21.34 11.67 -4.02
CA PRO A 140 -21.47 10.21 -3.96
C PRO A 140 -21.20 9.52 -5.30
N SER A 141 -21.43 10.21 -6.43
CA SER A 141 -21.11 9.72 -7.77
C SER A 141 -20.54 10.85 -8.63
N ILE A 142 -19.30 10.69 -9.11
CA ILE A 142 -18.76 11.56 -10.16
C ILE A 142 -19.13 10.89 -11.49
N GLY A 143 -20.30 11.22 -12.03
CA GLY A 143 -20.85 10.60 -13.24
C GLY A 143 -21.42 9.19 -12.98
N LYS A 144 -20.90 8.17 -13.66
CA LYS A 144 -21.37 6.75 -13.61
C LYS A 144 -20.61 5.87 -12.60
N VAL A 145 -19.65 6.41 -11.85
CA VAL A 145 -18.78 5.65 -10.93
C VAL A 145 -18.98 6.12 -9.49
N SER A 146 -19.47 5.20 -8.65
CA SER A 146 -19.62 5.41 -7.20
C SER A 146 -18.25 5.34 -6.51
N ILE A 147 -17.78 6.48 -5.99
CA ILE A 147 -16.47 6.56 -5.34
C ILE A 147 -16.63 6.30 -3.85
N HIS A 148 -15.94 5.27 -3.37
CA HIS A 148 -15.98 4.87 -1.97
C HIS A 148 -15.16 5.78 -1.06
N MET A 149 -15.53 5.81 0.23
CA MET A 149 -14.84 6.60 1.26
C MET A 149 -13.31 6.36 1.31
N TYR A 150 -12.85 5.14 1.00
CA TYR A 150 -11.42 4.80 0.96
C TYR A 150 -10.67 5.52 -0.17
N ALA A 151 -11.29 5.69 -1.34
CA ALA A 151 -10.68 6.41 -2.45
C ALA A 151 -10.57 7.91 -2.12
N TYR A 152 -11.61 8.52 -1.56
CA TYR A 152 -11.57 9.91 -1.11
C TYR A 152 -10.51 10.14 -0.03
N MET A 153 -10.37 9.22 0.93
CA MET A 153 -9.32 9.30 1.95
C MET A 153 -7.91 9.38 1.33
N VAL A 154 -7.62 8.55 0.32
CA VAL A 154 -6.32 8.56 -0.37
C VAL A 154 -6.11 9.89 -1.10
N VAL A 155 -7.11 10.34 -1.87
CA VAL A 155 -7.04 11.61 -2.60
C VAL A 155 -6.82 12.79 -1.65
N PHE A 156 -7.58 12.89 -0.56
CA PHE A 156 -7.39 13.96 0.43
C PHE A 156 -6.01 13.91 1.07
N SER A 157 -5.52 12.72 1.41
CA SER A 157 -4.17 12.58 1.99
C SER A 157 -3.07 13.02 1.01
N ALA A 158 -3.25 12.73 -0.28
CA ALA A 158 -2.32 13.14 -1.33
C ALA A 158 -2.37 14.66 -1.55
N VAL A 159 -3.56 15.26 -1.63
CA VAL A 159 -3.73 16.71 -1.80
C VAL A 159 -3.15 17.48 -0.62
N LEU A 160 -3.43 17.06 0.62
CA LEU A 160 -2.86 17.69 1.82
C LEU A 160 -1.34 17.57 1.89
N ASN A 161 -0.80 16.44 1.39
CA ASN A 161 0.64 16.26 1.32
C ASN A 161 1.30 17.17 0.28
N ILE A 162 0.70 17.30 -0.91
CA ILE A 162 1.18 18.18 -1.99
C ILE A 162 1.08 19.66 -1.58
N ALA A 163 0.00 20.03 -0.91
CA ALA A 163 -0.21 21.39 -0.40
C ALA A 163 0.73 21.76 0.77
N ASN A 164 1.55 20.83 1.26
CA ASN A 164 2.47 21.01 2.41
C ASN A 164 1.83 21.61 3.67
N VAL A 165 0.52 21.40 3.84
CA VAL A 165 -0.25 21.88 5.00
C VAL A 165 0.14 21.12 6.28
N ILE A 166 0.58 19.88 6.13
CA ILE A 166 0.93 19.01 7.26
C ILE A 166 2.41 19.24 7.63
N PRO A 167 2.73 19.64 8.87
CA PRO A 167 4.11 19.81 9.31
C PRO A 167 4.87 18.47 9.31
N GLN A 168 6.19 18.51 9.03
CA GLN A 168 7.00 17.30 8.82
C GLN A 168 7.04 16.40 10.07
N GLU A 169 6.98 16.99 11.26
CA GLU A 169 6.96 16.31 12.56
C GLU A 169 5.73 15.42 12.69
N VAL A 170 4.58 15.88 12.21
CA VAL A 170 3.32 15.13 12.24
C VAL A 170 3.30 14.07 11.14
N LYS A 171 3.88 14.34 9.96
CA LYS A 171 4.05 13.30 8.91
C LYS A 171 4.91 12.14 9.42
N LEU A 172 6.02 12.46 10.08
CA LEU A 172 6.90 11.46 10.71
C LEU A 172 6.20 10.79 11.90
N GLY A 173 5.45 11.54 12.69
CA GLY A 173 4.61 11.06 13.79
C GLY A 173 3.51 10.09 13.36
N ALA A 174 2.95 10.24 12.15
CA ALA A 174 1.99 9.30 11.57
C ALA A 174 2.65 8.02 11.03
N LYS A 175 3.88 8.09 10.50
CA LYS A 175 4.63 6.93 9.98
C LYS A 175 5.23 6.05 11.09
N ARG A 176 5.64 6.67 12.20
CA ARG A 176 6.37 6.04 13.32
C ARG A 176 5.64 4.86 14.00
N PRO A 177 4.33 4.94 14.31
CA PRO A 177 3.62 3.89 15.05
C PRO A 177 3.55 2.58 14.27
N VAL A 178 3.28 2.68 12.96
CA VAL A 178 3.21 1.52 12.05
C VAL A 178 4.58 0.87 11.92
N CYS A 179 5.63 1.67 11.68
CA CYS A 179 6.99 1.15 11.57
C CYS A 179 7.46 0.50 12.87
N ARG A 180 7.11 1.05 14.04
CA ARG A 180 7.47 0.49 15.34
C ARG A 180 6.76 -0.82 15.62
N SER A 181 5.45 -0.90 15.32
CA SER A 181 4.63 -2.11 15.53
C SER A 181 5.07 -3.28 14.63
N ILE A 182 5.33 -3.00 13.35
CA ILE A 182 5.82 -4.01 12.40
C ILE A 182 7.22 -4.49 12.82
N ARG A 183 8.12 -3.57 13.20
CA ARG A 183 9.48 -3.92 13.64
C ARG A 183 9.49 -4.80 14.89
N SER A 184 8.61 -4.52 15.86
CA SER A 184 8.49 -5.35 17.07
C SER A 184 7.95 -6.75 16.82
N ARG A 185 7.15 -6.95 15.77
CA ARG A 185 6.58 -8.27 15.44
C ARG A 185 7.53 -9.12 14.58
N ILE A 186 8.27 -8.51 13.66
CA ILE A 186 9.13 -9.23 12.71
C ILE A 186 10.54 -9.48 13.27
N CYS A 187 11.06 -8.60 14.14
CA CYS A 187 12.37 -8.76 14.75
C CYS A 187 12.32 -8.53 16.27
N PRO A 188 11.75 -9.47 17.05
CA PRO A 188 11.69 -9.35 18.50
C PRO A 188 13.07 -9.42 19.18
N SER A 189 14.08 -10.01 18.55
CA SER A 189 15.41 -10.31 19.11
C SER A 189 16.57 -9.50 18.53
N ALA A 190 16.31 -8.46 17.73
CA ALA A 190 17.39 -7.67 17.13
C ALA A 190 18.17 -6.87 18.21
N PRO A 191 19.51 -7.02 18.31
CA PRO A 191 20.31 -6.36 19.34
C PRO A 191 20.27 -4.84 19.20
N ARG A 192 20.36 -4.17 20.36
CA ARG A 192 20.22 -2.71 20.55
C ARG A 192 21.08 -1.85 19.62
N TRP A 193 22.15 -2.40 19.06
CA TRP A 193 23.11 -1.72 18.19
C TRP A 193 22.84 -1.90 16.67
N ARG A 194 21.96 -2.83 16.26
CA ARG A 194 21.34 -2.83 14.91
C ARG A 194 20.14 -1.88 14.83
N ARG A 195 20.14 -0.82 15.66
CA ARG A 195 19.32 0.38 15.46
C ARG A 195 19.92 1.28 14.38
N ALA A 196 20.46 0.70 13.31
CA ALA A 196 20.68 1.47 12.11
C ALA A 196 19.32 2.05 11.68
N PRO A 197 19.26 3.33 11.30
CA PRO A 197 18.05 3.92 10.74
C PRO A 197 17.62 3.04 9.56
N CYS A 198 16.31 2.79 9.42
CA CYS A 198 15.80 2.21 8.19
C CYS A 198 16.45 2.95 7.01
N PRO A 199 16.99 2.24 6.01
CA PRO A 199 17.52 2.88 4.82
C PRO A 199 16.40 3.76 4.26
N THR A 200 16.82 4.98 3.95
CA THR A 200 16.03 6.18 3.62
C THR A 200 14.90 5.91 2.66
#